data_AF-A0A7X9ATY1-F1
#
_entry.id   AF-A0A7X9ATY1-F1
#
_cell.length_a   1.000
_cell.length_b   1.000
_cell.length_c   1.000
_cell.angle_alpha   90.00
_cell.angle_beta   90.00
_cell.angle_gamma   90.00
#
_symmetry.space_group_name_H-M   'P 1'
#
loop_
_entity.id
_entity.type
_entity.pdbx_description
1 polymer ?
#
loop_
_entity_poly.entity_id
_entity_poly.type
_entity_poly.pdbx_seq_one_letter_code
_entity_poly.pdbx_strand_id
1 'polypeptide(L)' 'AGIPGYIDAYLYAEKIIPRRQALGTDEAAQVVAFLLSPRSSGINAQTITVDAGMSINYFDRDVIRCVTAPNQN' A
#
# COMPACT_ATOMS: atom_id res chain seq x y z
N ALA A 1 22.95 -3.50 1.06
CA ALA A 1 22.77 -4.93 1.42
C ALA A 1 21.27 -5.13 1.67
N GLY A 2 20.61 -5.97 0.87
CA GLY A 2 19.15 -6.12 0.91
C GLY A 2 18.70 -7.10 2.00
N ILE A 3 17.58 -6.79 2.65
CA ILE A 3 16.90 -7.72 3.57
C ILE A 3 16.46 -8.94 2.73
N PRO A 4 16.82 -10.18 3.10
CA PRO A 4 16.37 -11.37 2.38
C PRO A 4 14.84 -11.39 2.22
N GLY A 5 14.35 -11.65 1.01
CA GLY A 5 12.92 -11.66 0.69
C GLY A 5 12.26 -10.29 0.47
N TYR A 6 13.00 -9.18 0.63
CA TYR A 6 12.45 -7.83 0.45
C TYR A 6 11.96 -7.56 -0.97
N ILE A 7 12.70 -8.02 -1.98
CA ILE A 7 12.32 -7.83 -3.39
C ILE A 7 11.02 -8.57 -3.70
N ASP A 8 10.87 -9.79 -3.21
CA ASP A 8 9.64 -10.58 -3.40
C ASP A 8 8.45 -9.94 -2.68
N ALA A 9 8.66 -9.47 -1.45
CA ALA A 9 7.64 -8.73 -0.69
C ALA A 9 7.23 -7.42 -1.39
N TYR A 10 8.19 -6.69 -1.96
CA TYR A 10 7.96 -5.46 -2.70
C TYR A 10 7.16 -5.70 -3.98
N LEU A 11 7.59 -6.68 -4.79
CA LEU A 11 6.90 -7.05 -6.04
C LEU A 11 5.51 -7.64 -5.77
N TYR A 12 5.33 -8.35 -4.65
CA TYR A 12 4.03 -8.85 -4.23
C TYR A 12 3.11 -7.70 -3.78
N ALA A 13 3.62 -6.76 -2.98
CA ALA A 13 2.88 -5.57 -2.56
C ALA A 13 2.38 -4.75 -3.74
N GLU A 14 3.20 -4.56 -4.78
CA GLU A 14 2.77 -3.90 -6.02
C GLU A 14 1.60 -4.59 -6.70
N LYS A 15 1.51 -5.92 -6.66
CA LYS A 15 0.40 -6.65 -7.32
C LYS A 15 -0.93 -6.50 -6.61
N ILE A 16 -0.89 -6.36 -5.28
CA ILE A 16 -2.07 -6.39 -4.41
C ILE A 16 -2.54 -5.01 -3.96
N ILE A 17 -1.83 -3.93 -4.25
CA ILE A 17 -2.40 -2.58 -4.04
C ILE A 17 -3.29 -2.19 -5.24
N PRO A 18 -4.45 -1.53 -5.03
CA PRO A 18 -5.43 -1.30 -6.11
C PRO A 18 -4.86 -0.61 -7.36
N ARG A 19 -3.90 0.30 -7.15
CA ARG A 19 -3.27 1.07 -8.24
C ARG A 19 -2.10 0.37 -8.92
N ARG A 20 -1.74 -0.84 -8.47
CA ARG A 20 -0.65 -1.69 -8.98
C ARG A 20 0.72 -1.02 -9.12
N GLN A 21 1.01 -0.09 -8.22
CA GLN A 21 2.21 0.72 -8.25
C GLN A 21 2.61 1.08 -6.83
N ALA A 22 3.85 0.74 -6.45
CA ALA A 22 4.37 0.99 -5.11
C ALA A 22 4.24 2.46 -4.71
N LEU A 23 4.17 2.70 -3.41
CA LEU A 23 4.20 4.04 -2.86
C LEU A 23 5.58 4.67 -3.07
N GLY A 24 5.60 5.84 -3.69
CA GLY A 24 6.79 6.68 -3.78
C GLY A 24 7.07 7.39 -2.45
N THR A 25 8.35 7.60 -2.13
CA THR A 25 8.73 8.38 -0.94
C THR A 25 8.24 9.83 -1.00
N ASP A 26 8.15 10.38 -2.21
CA ASP A 26 7.65 11.73 -2.48
C ASP A 26 6.16 11.86 -2.21
N GLU A 27 5.35 10.83 -2.44
CA GLU A 27 3.92 10.86 -2.16
C GLU A 27 3.64 11.04 -0.66
N ALA A 28 4.37 10.32 0.20
CA ALA A 28 4.28 10.51 1.65
C ALA A 28 4.72 11.94 2.05
N ALA A 29 5.79 12.46 1.45
CA ALA A 29 6.26 13.81 1.71
C ALA A 29 5.25 14.89 1.28
N GLN A 30 4.56 14.69 0.16
CA GLN A 30 3.51 15.60 -0.32
C GLN A 30 2.31 15.64 0.64
N VAL A 31 1.91 14.49 1.20
CA VAL A 31 0.85 14.46 2.23
C VAL A 31 1.27 15.24 3.47
N VAL A 32 2.50 15.06 3.95
CA VAL A 32 3.03 15.83 5.08
C VAL A 32 3.04 17.33 4.78
N ALA A 33 3.51 17.72 3.58
CA ALA A 33 3.51 19.12 3.16
C ALA A 33 2.10 19.73 3.09
N PHE A 34 1.10 18.96 2.67
CA PHE A 34 -0.30 19.37 2.73
C PHE A 34 -0.76 19.56 4.18
N LEU A 35 -0.50 18.59 5.06
CA LEU A 35 -0.94 18.61 6.46
C LEU A 35 -0.31 19.71 7.31
N LEU A 36 0.89 20.17 6.95
CA LEU A 36 1.55 21.31 7.58
C LEU A 36 1.10 22.67 7.02
N SER A 37 0.32 22.69 5.94
CA SER A 37 -0.13 23.94 5.31
C SER A 37 -1.43 24.47 5.92
N PRO A 38 -1.77 25.77 5.77
CA PRO A 38 -3.06 26.30 6.24
C PRO A 38 -4.30 25.61 5.64
N ARG A 39 -4.13 24.90 4.51
CA ARG A 39 -5.19 24.19 3.81
C ARG A 39 -5.76 23.01 4.59
N SER A 40 -5.01 22.48 5.57
CA SER A 40 -5.43 21.38 6.44
C SER A 40 -5.81 21.86 7.84
N SER A 41 -6.07 23.16 8.05
CA SER A 41 -6.33 23.73 9.40
C SER A 41 -7.46 23.05 10.19
N GLY A 42 -8.43 22.44 9.50
CA GLY A 42 -9.51 21.66 10.12
C GLY A 42 -9.18 20.20 10.46
N ILE A 43 -8.03 19.68 10.03
CA ILE A 43 -7.64 18.28 10.23
C ILE A 43 -6.75 18.19 11.46
N ASN A 44 -7.34 17.77 12.58
CA ASN A 44 -6.66 17.68 13.87
C ASN A 44 -6.91 16.32 14.53
N ALA A 45 -5.92 15.84 15.30
CA ALA A 45 -5.97 14.58 16.04
C ALA A 45 -6.34 13.34 15.18
N GLN A 46 -5.98 13.35 13.90
CA GLN A 46 -6.22 12.23 12.99
C GLN A 46 -4.93 11.45 12.70
N THR A 47 -5.07 10.15 12.49
CA THR A 47 -4.05 9.33 11.84
C THR A 47 -4.42 9.16 10.38
N ILE A 48 -3.49 9.45 9.46
CA ILE A 48 -3.68 9.30 8.02
C ILE A 48 -2.68 8.26 7.52
N THR A 49 -3.20 7.12 7.05
CA THR A 49 -2.39 6.06 6.44
C THR A 49 -2.09 6.41 4.98
N VAL A 50 -0.81 6.40 4.62
CA VAL A 50 -0.34 6.60 3.25
C VAL A 50 0.45 5.36 2.85
N ASP A 51 -0.24 4.39 2.23
CA ASP A 51 0.31 3.05 1.96
C ASP A 51 -0.13 2.50 0.59
N ALA A 52 -0.63 3.36 -0.29
CA ALA A 52 -1.20 2.99 -1.59
C ALA A 52 -2.38 1.98 -1.53
N GLY A 53 -3.06 1.84 -0.39
CA GLY A 53 -4.19 0.93 -0.21
C GLY A 53 -3.81 -0.48 0.25
N MET A 54 -2.55 -0.67 0.67
CA MET A 54 -2.04 -1.95 1.17
C MET A 54 -2.84 -2.47 2.38
N SER A 55 -3.23 -1.57 3.29
CA SER A 55 -3.96 -1.91 4.53
C SER A 55 -5.43 -2.26 4.33
N ILE A 56 -6.01 -2.08 3.15
CA ILE A 56 -7.43 -2.35 2.90
C ILE A 56 -7.69 -3.53 1.96
N ASN A 57 -6.69 -3.96 1.18
CA ASN A 57 -6.89 -5.07 0.24
C ASN A 57 -6.68 -6.45 0.89
N TYR A 58 -7.42 -6.73 1.97
CA TYR A 58 -7.42 -8.04 2.63
C TYR A 58 -7.96 -9.16 1.74
N PHE A 59 -8.79 -8.82 0.74
CA PHE A 59 -9.50 -9.76 -0.12
C PHE A 59 -9.17 -9.55 -1.60
N ASP A 60 -7.87 -9.47 -1.92
CA ASP A 60 -7.44 -9.43 -3.31
C ASP A 60 -7.97 -10.67 -4.05
N ARG A 61 -8.79 -10.45 -5.08
CA ARG A 61 -9.48 -11.55 -5.78
C ARG A 61 -8.52 -12.52 -6.44
N ASP A 62 -7.37 -12.06 -6.92
CA ASP A 62 -6.39 -12.92 -7.56
C ASP A 62 -5.60 -13.72 -6.50
N VAL A 63 -5.31 -13.13 -5.34
CA VAL A 63 -4.76 -13.87 -4.19
C VAL A 63 -5.74 -14.92 -3.68
N ILE A 64 -7.01 -14.57 -3.49
CA ILE A 64 -8.05 -15.53 -3.09
C ILE A 64 -8.15 -16.65 -4.11
N ARG A 65 -8.18 -16.34 -5.41
CA ARG A 65 -8.21 -17.36 -6.46
C ARG A 65 -7.00 -18.28 -6.39
N CYS A 66 -5.80 -17.76 -6.17
CA CYS A 66 -4.59 -18.58 -6.04
C CYS A 66 -4.64 -19.56 -4.86
N VAL A 67 -5.20 -19.16 -3.71
CA VAL A 67 -5.26 -20.02 -2.51
C VAL A 67 -6.52 -20.89 -2.44
N THR A 68 -7.58 -20.54 -3.18
CA THR A 68 -8.86 -21.29 -3.22
C THR A 68 -9.04 -22.13 -4.48
N ALA A 69 -8.18 -21.98 -5.50
CA ALA A 69 -8.21 -22.85 -6.66
C ALA A 69 -7.91 -24.30 -6.21
N PRO A 70 -8.71 -25.29 -6.66
CA PRO A 70 -8.41 -26.68 -6.37
C PRO A 70 -7.02 -27.01 -6.93
N ASN A 71 -6.18 -27.65 -6.12
CA ASN A 71 -4.89 -28.19 -6.56
C ASN A 71 -5.14 -28.97 -7.86
N GLN A 72 -4.66 -28.44 -8.98
CA GLN A 72 -4.55 -29.23 -10.20
C GLN A 72 -3.39 -30.18 -9.97
N ASN A 73 -3.71 -31.37 -9.45
CA ASN A 73 -2.86 -32.55 -9.52
C ASN A 73 -2.68 -32.96 -10.99
#